data_AF-A0AAD3E2F9-F1
#
_entry.id   AF-A0AAD3E2F9-F1
#
_cell.length_a   1.000
_cell.length_b   1.000
_cell.length_c   1.000
_cell.angle_alpha   90.00
_cell.angle_beta   90.00
_cell.angle_gamma   90.00
#
_symmetry.space_group_name_H-M   'P 1'
#
loop_
_entity.id
_entity.type
_entity.pdbx_description
1 polymer ?
#
loop_
_entity_poly.entity_id
_entity_poly.type
_entity_poly.pdbx_seq_one_letter_code
_entity_poly.pdbx_strand_id
1 'polypeptide(L)'
;YKDQLGPMMATYVMPCFSSPHPHLRSKAVWVSGVFCDTTFPDGTNQGPTYMRFFEQVVRCLGDPELPVRVDAVVSLRHFLEEMEDVSPVAPALPQLLNSIFGLMNQVDQEDLVFTLEVLVDKFGDCIGPYATQMAAQLVGAFWKYCAAADEDTEGDEDAAGIAAFGCMRA
;
A
#
# COMPACT_ATOMS: atom_id res chain seq x y z
N TYR A 1 18.40 5.14 -21.69
CA TYR A 1 17.75 6.02 -20.69
C TYR A 1 17.15 5.18 -19.57
N LYS A 2 16.31 4.18 -19.87
CA LYS A 2 15.74 3.26 -18.87
C LYS A 2 16.80 2.59 -17.97
N ASP A 3 17.93 2.18 -18.55
CA ASP A 3 19.01 1.51 -17.79
C ASP A 3 19.72 2.41 -16.75
N GLN A 4 19.57 3.73 -16.85
CA GLN A 4 20.16 4.68 -15.87
C GLN A 4 19.21 4.98 -14.71
N LEU A 5 17.94 4.58 -14.81
CA LEU A 5 16.92 4.92 -13.83
C LEU A 5 17.15 4.22 -12.48
N GLY A 6 17.48 2.93 -12.49
CA GLY A 6 17.81 2.19 -11.26
C GLY A 6 18.96 2.82 -10.46
N PRO A 7 20.12 3.10 -11.08
CA PRO A 7 21.23 3.82 -10.43
C PRO A 7 20.85 5.23 -9.94
N MET A 8 20.04 5.96 -10.72
CA MET A 8 19.56 7.30 -10.34
C MET A 8 18.68 7.24 -9.09
N MET A 9 17.75 6.27 -9.03
CA MET A 9 16.91 6.05 -7.86
C MET A 9 17.75 5.69 -6.64
N ALA A 10 18.71 4.77 -6.77
CA ALA A 10 19.58 4.38 -5.67
C ALA A 10 20.40 5.56 -5.12
N THR A 11 20.81 6.49 -6.00
CA THR A 11 21.65 7.63 -5.64
C THR A 11 20.84 8.78 -5.01
N TYR A 12 19.70 9.12 -5.60
CA TYR A 12 18.95 10.34 -5.24
C TYR A 12 17.66 10.07 -4.47
N VAL A 13 16.97 8.96 -4.72
CA VAL A 13 15.69 8.64 -4.08
C VAL A 13 15.92 7.95 -2.74
N MET A 14 16.86 7.01 -2.66
CA MET A 14 17.14 6.25 -1.43
C MET A 14 17.42 7.15 -0.19
N PRO A 15 18.23 8.23 -0.27
CA PRO A 15 18.46 9.10 0.88
C PRO A 15 17.21 9.87 1.33
N CYS A 16 16.25 10.10 0.42
CA CYS A 16 15.06 10.90 0.71
C CYS A 16 14.11 10.22 1.70
N PHE A 17 14.16 8.90 1.85
CA PHE A 17 13.38 8.16 2.87
C PHE A 17 13.72 8.56 4.30
N SER A 18 14.93 9.09 4.55
CA SER A 18 15.35 9.57 5.87
C SER A 18 15.29 11.10 6.01
N SER A 19 14.67 11.79 5.05
CA SER A 19 14.56 13.25 5.09
C SER A 19 13.71 13.72 6.28
N PRO A 20 14.09 14.81 6.97
CA PRO A 20 13.24 15.42 7.99
C PRO A 20 11.95 15.98 7.39
N HIS A 21 11.93 16.25 6.09
CA HIS A 21 10.77 16.82 5.40
C HIS A 21 9.83 15.72 4.89
N PRO A 22 8.57 15.69 5.34
CA PRO A 22 7.68 14.58 5.02
C PRO A 22 7.26 14.52 3.57
N HIS A 23 7.11 15.66 2.89
CA HIS A 23 6.84 15.68 1.45
C HIS A 23 7.96 15.01 0.63
N LEU A 24 9.21 15.08 1.09
CA LEU A 24 10.32 14.38 0.43
C LEU A 24 10.25 12.87 0.68
N ARG A 25 9.86 12.43 1.89
CA ARG A 25 9.63 11.01 2.18
C ARG A 25 8.47 10.45 1.35
N SER A 26 7.34 11.16 1.32
CA SER A 26 6.16 10.84 0.51
C SER A 26 6.54 10.65 -0.96
N LYS A 27 7.28 11.62 -1.53
CA LYS A 27 7.73 11.53 -2.93
C LYS A 27 8.76 10.43 -3.14
N ALA A 28 9.63 10.14 -2.19
CA ALA A 28 10.56 9.02 -2.30
C ALA A 28 9.82 7.70 -2.39
N VAL A 29 8.86 7.48 -1.49
CA VAL A 29 7.97 6.31 -1.47
C VAL A 29 7.24 6.17 -2.81
N TRP A 30 6.55 7.23 -3.24
CA TRP A 30 5.79 7.22 -4.50
C TRP A 30 6.67 6.92 -5.73
N VAL A 31 7.83 7.59 -5.86
CA VAL A 31 8.76 7.34 -6.97
C VAL A 31 9.26 5.89 -6.94
N SER A 32 9.54 5.33 -5.76
CA SER A 32 9.95 3.95 -5.63
C SER A 32 8.87 2.97 -6.07
N GLY A 33 7.59 3.21 -5.75
CA GLY A 33 6.49 2.39 -6.23
C GLY A 33 6.29 2.47 -7.74
N VAL A 34 6.29 3.68 -8.30
CA VAL A 34 6.05 3.92 -9.74
C VAL A 34 7.11 3.28 -10.64
N PHE A 35 8.35 3.19 -10.18
CA PHE A 35 9.47 2.67 -10.96
C PHE A 35 10.06 1.39 -10.35
N CYS A 36 9.28 0.63 -9.60
CA CYS A 36 9.76 -0.63 -9.00
C CYS A 36 10.08 -1.71 -10.06
N ASP A 37 9.46 -1.63 -11.24
CA ASP A 37 9.65 -2.49 -12.43
C ASP A 37 10.97 -2.23 -13.20
N THR A 38 11.73 -1.22 -12.78
CA THR A 38 12.97 -0.82 -13.44
C THR A 38 14.10 -1.81 -13.17
N THR A 39 14.97 -2.00 -14.17
CA THR A 39 16.19 -2.77 -14.02
C THR A 39 17.20 -2.06 -13.10
N PHE A 40 17.48 -2.67 -11.96
CA PHE A 40 18.62 -2.32 -11.12
C PHE A 40 19.87 -3.11 -11.57
N PRO A 41 21.08 -2.64 -11.22
CA PRO A 41 22.33 -3.33 -11.59
C PRO A 41 22.41 -4.79 -11.08
N ASP A 42 21.65 -5.12 -10.05
CA ASP A 42 21.61 -6.39 -9.34
C ASP A 42 20.37 -7.24 -9.63
N GLY A 43 19.52 -6.81 -10.57
CA GLY A 43 18.31 -7.53 -11.00
C GLY A 43 17.12 -6.60 -11.24
N THR A 44 16.16 -7.07 -12.04
CA THR A 44 14.81 -6.46 -12.13
C THR A 44 13.88 -7.24 -11.22
N ASN A 45 13.05 -6.53 -10.44
CA ASN A 45 12.03 -7.09 -9.54
C ASN A 45 12.56 -8.03 -8.43
N GLN A 46 13.88 -8.08 -8.28
CA GLN A 46 14.57 -8.94 -7.34
C GLN A 46 15.95 -8.35 -7.03
N GLY A 47 16.62 -8.92 -6.03
CA GLY A 47 17.96 -8.50 -5.65
C GLY A 47 17.99 -7.46 -4.52
N PRO A 48 19.18 -7.16 -3.99
CA PRO A 48 19.33 -6.39 -2.76
C PRO A 48 18.85 -4.94 -2.88
N THR A 49 19.01 -4.27 -4.03
CA THR A 49 18.57 -2.88 -4.22
C THR A 49 17.05 -2.78 -4.22
N TYR A 50 16.38 -3.67 -4.95
CA TYR A 50 14.93 -3.77 -4.96
C TYR A 50 14.37 -4.03 -3.55
N MET A 51 14.93 -5.03 -2.84
CA MET A 51 14.52 -5.35 -1.46
C MET A 51 14.75 -4.19 -0.50
N ARG A 52 15.83 -3.41 -0.65
CA ARG A 52 16.06 -2.22 0.18
C ARG A 52 15.01 -1.14 -0.05
N PHE A 53 14.56 -0.92 -1.29
CA PHE A 53 13.44 0.00 -1.54
C PHE A 53 12.14 -0.52 -0.93
N PHE A 54 11.85 -1.81 -1.12
CA PHE A 54 10.69 -2.45 -0.50
C PHE A 54 10.69 -2.29 1.03
N GLU A 55 11.81 -2.57 1.69
CA GLU A 55 11.96 -2.38 3.14
C GLU A 55 11.75 -0.93 3.57
N GLN A 56 12.23 0.05 2.80
CA GLN A 56 11.97 1.47 3.10
C GLN A 56 10.49 1.82 2.96
N VAL A 57 9.81 1.31 1.93
CA VAL A 57 8.36 1.51 1.74
C VAL A 57 7.59 0.89 2.91
N VAL A 58 7.90 -0.35 3.30
CA VAL A 58 7.27 -1.01 4.46
C VAL A 58 7.50 -0.22 5.74
N ARG A 59 8.72 0.32 5.95
CA ARG A 59 9.01 1.18 7.11
C ARG A 59 8.16 2.45 7.12
N CYS A 60 7.88 3.04 5.95
CA CYS A 60 7.04 4.24 5.82
C CYS A 60 5.56 4.01 6.17
N LEU A 61 5.09 2.77 6.28
CA LEU A 61 3.76 2.46 6.84
C LEU A 61 3.62 2.88 8.31
N GLY A 62 4.74 3.02 9.02
CA GLY A 62 4.81 3.54 10.39
C GLY A 62 5.21 5.02 10.49
N ASP A 63 5.20 5.77 9.39
CA ASP A 63 5.56 7.20 9.42
C ASP A 63 4.55 8.03 10.24
N PRO A 64 4.99 9.03 11.01
CA PRO A 64 4.06 9.91 11.74
C PRO A 64 3.09 10.65 10.81
N GLU A 65 3.52 10.97 9.58
CA GLU A 65 2.74 11.77 8.66
C GLU A 65 1.79 10.90 7.83
N LEU A 66 0.51 11.24 7.85
CA LEU A 66 -0.54 10.49 7.14
C LEU A 66 -0.29 10.38 5.63
N PRO A 67 0.11 11.44 4.89
CA PRO A 67 0.37 11.33 3.46
C PRO A 67 1.47 10.32 3.11
N VAL A 68 2.50 10.22 3.95
CA VAL A 68 3.61 9.26 3.74
C VAL A 68 3.11 7.84 3.92
N ARG A 69 2.26 7.59 4.93
CA ARG A 69 1.66 6.27 5.17
C ARG A 69 0.73 5.84 4.03
N VAL A 70 -0.05 6.78 3.49
CA VAL A 70 -0.93 6.54 2.34
C VAL A 70 -0.11 6.18 1.10
N ASP A 71 0.87 7.02 0.72
CA ASP A 71 1.77 6.73 -0.42
C ASP A 71 2.50 5.38 -0.25
N ALA A 72 2.82 5.01 0.99
CA ALA A 72 3.48 3.74 1.31
C ALA A 72 2.60 2.52 1.05
N VAL A 73 1.30 2.58 1.37
CA VAL A 73 0.37 1.49 1.01
C VAL A 73 0.23 1.38 -0.50
N VAL A 74 0.03 2.49 -1.20
CA VAL A 74 -0.10 2.46 -2.67
C VAL A 74 1.17 1.93 -3.34
N SER A 75 2.34 2.32 -2.83
CA SER A 75 3.62 1.85 -3.37
C SER A 75 3.88 0.38 -3.02
N LEU A 76 3.48 -0.07 -1.82
CA LEU A 76 3.56 -1.47 -1.40
C LEU A 76 2.86 -2.39 -2.41
N ARG A 77 1.67 -2.01 -2.90
CA ARG A 77 0.95 -2.74 -3.95
C ARG A 77 1.84 -3.00 -5.17
N HIS A 78 2.43 -1.95 -5.73
CA HIS A 78 3.26 -2.06 -6.94
C HIS A 78 4.44 -3.00 -6.74
N PHE A 79 5.11 -2.94 -5.58
CA PHE A 79 6.17 -3.89 -5.25
C PHE A 79 5.64 -5.33 -5.17
N LEU A 80 4.52 -5.57 -4.47
CA LEU A 80 3.97 -6.92 -4.34
C LEU A 80 3.56 -7.51 -5.69
N GLU A 81 2.99 -6.70 -6.59
CA GLU A 81 2.62 -7.12 -7.95
C GLU A 81 3.82 -7.65 -8.73
N GLU A 82 4.94 -6.92 -8.70
CA GLU A 82 6.19 -7.29 -9.39
C GLU A 82 6.98 -8.41 -8.69
N MET A 83 6.73 -8.67 -7.41
CA MET A 83 7.45 -9.68 -6.63
C MET A 83 6.97 -11.10 -6.99
N GLU A 84 7.88 -11.94 -7.49
CA GLU A 84 7.59 -13.34 -7.84
C GLU A 84 7.46 -14.24 -6.60
N ASP A 85 8.32 -14.05 -5.59
CA ASP A 85 8.32 -14.80 -4.34
C ASP A 85 8.06 -13.87 -3.14
N VAL A 86 6.85 -13.95 -2.58
CA VAL A 86 6.45 -13.18 -1.39
C VAL A 86 6.73 -13.91 -0.07
N SER A 87 7.34 -15.10 -0.11
CA SER A 87 7.71 -15.86 1.09
C SER A 87 8.54 -15.05 2.11
N PRO A 88 9.50 -14.19 1.69
CA PRO A 88 10.25 -13.34 2.62
C PRO A 88 9.38 -12.31 3.35
N VAL A 89 8.23 -11.94 2.77
CA VAL A 89 7.32 -10.92 3.30
C VAL A 89 6.24 -11.53 4.20
N ALA A 90 5.95 -12.83 4.07
CA ALA A 90 4.91 -13.53 4.83
C ALA A 90 4.96 -13.31 6.36
N PRO A 91 6.13 -13.24 7.03
CA PRO A 91 6.19 -12.95 8.46
C PRO A 91 5.68 -11.54 8.83
N ALA A 92 5.74 -10.58 7.92
CA ALA A 92 5.26 -9.22 8.11
C ALA A 92 3.79 -9.03 7.75
N LEU A 93 3.13 -10.03 7.15
CA LEU A 93 1.75 -9.98 6.69
C LEU A 93 0.75 -9.42 7.74
N PRO A 94 0.78 -9.85 9.03
CA PRO A 94 -0.13 -9.30 10.03
C PRO A 94 0.05 -7.80 10.24
N GLN A 95 1.31 -7.34 10.20
CA GLN A 95 1.63 -5.93 10.37
C GLN A 95 1.12 -5.11 9.17
N LEU A 96 1.32 -5.61 7.95
CA LEU A 96 0.84 -4.97 6.73
C LEU A 96 -0.69 -4.82 6.74
N LEU A 97 -1.41 -5.91 7.05
CA LEU A 97 -2.87 -5.89 7.19
C LEU A 97 -3.35 -4.86 8.22
N ASN A 98 -2.74 -4.84 9.42
CA ASN A 98 -3.09 -3.88 10.45
C ASN A 98 -2.83 -2.43 10.03
N SER A 99 -1.73 -2.16 9.32
CA SER A 99 -1.42 -0.83 8.77
C SER A 99 -2.46 -0.39 7.73
N ILE A 100 -2.85 -1.28 6.81
CA ILE A 100 -3.86 -0.98 5.78
C ILE A 100 -5.23 -0.70 6.42
N PHE A 101 -5.73 -1.57 7.30
CA PHE A 101 -7.01 -1.35 7.98
C PHE A 101 -7.00 -0.10 8.86
N GLY A 102 -5.87 0.16 9.54
CA GLY A 102 -5.71 1.39 10.32
C GLY A 102 -5.86 2.65 9.46
N LEU A 103 -5.35 2.62 8.22
CA LEU A 103 -5.48 3.72 7.26
C LEU A 103 -6.88 3.82 6.66
N MET A 104 -7.54 2.71 6.32
CA MET A 104 -8.93 2.72 5.81
C MET A 104 -9.91 3.37 6.81
N ASN A 105 -9.64 3.25 8.11
CA ASN A 105 -10.45 3.91 9.13
C ASN A 105 -10.22 5.44 9.21
N GLN A 106 -9.05 5.92 8.75
CA GLN A 106 -8.62 7.33 8.80
C GLN A 106 -8.82 8.07 7.47
N VAL A 107 -8.77 7.37 6.34
CA VAL A 107 -8.73 7.94 4.99
C VAL A 107 -9.69 7.18 4.10
N ASP A 108 -10.51 7.93 3.36
CA ASP A 108 -11.33 7.38 2.29
C ASP A 108 -10.54 7.40 0.98
N GLN A 109 -9.80 6.32 0.70
CA GLN A 109 -9.00 6.19 -0.52
C GLN A 109 -9.10 4.77 -1.08
N GLU A 110 -9.59 4.67 -2.30
CA GLU A 110 -9.83 3.41 -3.02
C GLU A 110 -8.56 2.56 -3.19
N ASP A 111 -7.39 3.19 -3.37
CA ASP A 111 -6.11 2.46 -3.49
C ASP A 111 -5.78 1.57 -2.27
N LEU A 112 -6.31 1.90 -1.09
CA LEU A 112 -6.13 1.06 0.11
C LEU A 112 -6.83 -0.29 -0.08
N VAL A 113 -8.03 -0.28 -0.68
CA VAL A 113 -8.81 -1.49 -0.97
C VAL A 113 -8.12 -2.32 -2.05
N PHE A 114 -7.64 -1.68 -3.13
CA PHE A 114 -6.89 -2.39 -4.17
C PHE A 114 -5.59 -3.01 -3.65
N THR A 115 -4.91 -2.35 -2.71
CA THR A 115 -3.71 -2.91 -2.10
C THR A 115 -4.05 -4.13 -1.25
N LEU A 116 -5.18 -4.10 -0.53
CA LEU A 116 -5.66 -5.25 0.22
C LEU A 116 -5.97 -6.44 -0.70
N GLU A 117 -6.62 -6.21 -1.84
CA GLU A 117 -6.93 -7.24 -2.83
C GLU A 117 -5.66 -7.93 -3.36
N VAL A 118 -4.64 -7.13 -3.75
CA VAL A 118 -3.35 -7.67 -4.22
C VAL A 118 -2.65 -8.48 -3.13
N LEU A 119 -2.68 -7.99 -1.90
CA LEU A 119 -2.13 -8.72 -0.76
C LEU A 119 -2.92 -10.01 -0.52
N VAL A 120 -4.24 -10.01 -0.73
CA VAL A 120 -5.06 -11.21 -0.64
C VAL A 120 -4.69 -12.27 -1.66
N ASP A 121 -4.57 -11.85 -2.91
CA ASP A 121 -4.19 -12.70 -4.03
C ASP A 121 -2.77 -13.28 -3.87
N LYS A 122 -1.79 -12.44 -3.53
CA LYS A 122 -0.38 -12.85 -3.41
C LYS A 122 -0.11 -13.81 -2.25
N PHE A 123 -0.83 -13.68 -1.12
CA PHE A 123 -0.58 -14.50 0.06
C PHE A 123 -1.52 -15.71 0.20
N GLY A 124 -2.62 -15.76 -0.57
CA GLY A 124 -3.49 -16.92 -0.70
C GLY A 124 -3.84 -17.60 0.63
N ASP A 125 -3.47 -18.89 0.77
CA ASP A 125 -3.75 -19.71 1.96
C ASP A 125 -3.17 -19.15 3.27
N CYS A 126 -2.16 -18.27 3.21
CA CYS A 126 -1.59 -17.64 4.40
C CYS A 126 -2.55 -16.64 5.06
N ILE A 127 -3.66 -16.30 4.40
CA ILE A 127 -4.66 -15.35 4.90
C ILE A 127 -5.74 -15.99 5.75
N GLY A 128 -5.93 -17.30 5.65
CA GLY A 128 -6.93 -18.03 6.44
C GLY A 128 -6.97 -17.63 7.93
N PRO A 129 -5.82 -17.52 8.64
CA PRO A 129 -5.77 -17.11 10.04
C PRO A 129 -6.27 -15.68 10.32
N TYR A 130 -6.24 -14.78 9.34
CA TYR A 130 -6.61 -13.37 9.47
C TYR A 130 -7.99 -13.07 8.89
N ALA A 131 -8.59 -13.98 8.12
CA ALA A 131 -9.84 -13.78 7.40
C ALA A 131 -10.99 -13.26 8.29
N THR A 132 -11.14 -13.78 9.51
CA THR A 132 -12.17 -13.30 10.45
C THR A 132 -11.95 -11.85 10.88
N GLN A 133 -10.70 -11.47 11.16
CA GLN A 133 -10.35 -10.09 11.51
C GLN A 133 -10.58 -9.15 10.32
N MET A 134 -10.18 -9.59 9.12
CA MET A 134 -10.36 -8.83 7.88
C MET A 134 -11.85 -8.58 7.60
N ALA A 135 -12.67 -9.63 7.66
CA ALA A 135 -14.11 -9.52 7.47
C ALA A 135 -14.75 -8.55 8.49
N ALA A 136 -14.34 -8.62 9.76
CA ALA A 136 -14.85 -7.70 10.78
C ALA A 136 -14.48 -6.23 10.50
N GLN A 137 -13.25 -5.96 10.03
CA GLN A 137 -12.82 -4.61 9.65
C GLN A 137 -13.58 -4.09 8.43
N LEU A 138 -13.75 -4.91 7.39
CA LEU A 138 -14.50 -4.55 6.19
C LEU A 138 -15.98 -4.28 6.48
N VAL A 139 -16.62 -5.10 7.33
CA VAL A 139 -18.00 -4.88 7.78
C VAL A 139 -18.10 -3.55 8.56
N GLY A 140 -17.13 -3.25 9.43
CA GLY A 140 -17.07 -1.97 10.14
C GLY A 140 -16.97 -0.77 9.19
N ALA A 141 -16.09 -0.87 8.18
CA ALA A 141 -15.94 0.16 7.15
C ALA A 141 -17.24 0.35 6.36
N PHE A 142 -17.88 -0.74 5.93
CA PHE A 142 -19.16 -0.71 5.20
C PHE A 142 -20.24 0.05 5.96
N TRP A 143 -20.47 -0.27 7.25
CA TRP A 143 -21.47 0.43 8.05
C TRP A 143 -21.15 1.91 8.26
N LYS A 144 -19.87 2.27 8.37
CA LYS A 144 -19.44 3.66 8.43
C LYS A 144 -19.81 4.42 7.15
N TYR A 145 -19.60 3.81 5.99
CA TYR A 145 -19.99 4.41 4.70
C TYR A 145 -21.50 4.55 4.55
N CYS A 146 -22.28 3.53 4.94
CA CYS A 146 -23.74 3.63 4.91
C CYS A 146 -24.26 4.76 5.81
N ALA A 147 -23.71 4.90 7.02
CA ALA A 147 -24.11 5.96 7.94
C ALA A 147 -23.77 7.36 7.39
N ALA A 148 -22.59 7.52 6.76
CA ALA A 148 -22.22 8.78 6.11
C ALA A 148 -23.15 9.12 4.94
N ALA A 149 -23.53 8.13 4.12
CA ALA A 149 -24.47 8.32 3.02
C ALA A 149 -25.87 8.73 3.49
N ASP A 150 -26.32 8.20 4.62
CA ASP A 150 -27.61 8.57 5.22
C ASP A 150 -27.59 10.02 5.78
N GLU A 151 -26.43 10.51 6.25
CA GLU A 151 -26.24 11.88 6.76
C GLU A 151 -26.08 12.92 5.64
N ASP A 152 -25.50 12.56 4.48
CA ASP A 152 -25.26 13.43 3.32
C ASP A 152 -26.45 13.50 2.34
N THR A 153 -27.68 13.65 2.86
CA THR A 153 -28.94 13.68 2.08
C THR A 153 -29.11 14.90 1.14
N GLU A 154 -28.04 15.54 0.68
CA GLU A 154 -28.04 16.47 -0.45
C GLU A 154 -26.67 16.47 -1.18
N GLY A 155 -26.29 15.41 -1.93
CA GLY A 155 -25.38 15.65 -3.07
C GLY A 155 -24.55 14.56 -3.74
N ASP A 156 -24.27 13.38 -3.17
CA ASP A 156 -23.27 12.48 -3.79
C ASP A 156 -23.49 10.97 -3.51
N GLU A 157 -24.73 10.48 -3.70
CA GLU A 157 -25.11 9.06 -3.51
C GLU A 157 -24.25 8.06 -4.33
N ASP A 158 -23.67 8.49 -5.45
CA ASP A 158 -22.92 7.62 -6.36
C ASP A 158 -21.50 7.27 -5.86
N ALA A 159 -20.81 8.17 -5.15
CA ALA A 159 -19.44 7.93 -4.69
C ALA A 159 -19.38 6.96 -3.51
N ALA A 160 -20.26 7.14 -2.52
CA ALA A 160 -20.36 6.27 -1.35
C ALA A 160 -20.83 4.84 -1.74
N GLY A 161 -21.73 4.73 -2.71
CA GLY A 161 -22.20 3.44 -3.24
C GLY A 161 -21.09 2.63 -3.90
N ILE A 162 -20.19 3.29 -4.66
CA ILE A 162 -19.06 2.63 -5.32
C ILE A 162 -18.01 2.15 -4.29
N ALA A 163 -17.68 2.97 -3.29
CA ALA A 163 -16.73 2.60 -2.23
C ALA A 163 -17.25 1.43 -1.36
N ALA A 164 -18.53 1.46 -0.98
CA ALA A 164 -19.17 0.37 -0.25
C ALA A 164 -19.25 -0.92 -1.07
N PHE A 165 -19.48 -0.81 -2.39
CA PHE A 165 -19.45 -1.95 -3.30
C PHE A 165 -18.05 -2.56 -3.44
N GLY A 166 -17.00 -1.74 -3.49
CA GLY A 166 -15.61 -2.20 -3.47
C GLY A 166 -15.29 -3.07 -2.25
N CYS A 167 -15.80 -2.71 -1.07
CA CYS A 167 -15.63 -3.51 0.15
C CYS A 167 -16.32 -4.89 0.12
N MET A 168 -17.39 -5.04 -0.66
CA MET A 168 -18.11 -6.32 -0.81
C MET A 168 -17.46 -7.26 -1.83
N ARG A 169 -16.61 -6.74 -2.71
CA ARG A 169 -15.98 -7.50 -3.80
C ARG A 169 -14.55 -7.97 -3.49
N ALA A 170 -13.94 -7.42 -2.44
CA ALA A 170 -12.62 -7.79 -1.94
C ALA A 170 -12.61 -9.14 -1.19
#